data_AF-A0A2G4GF88-F1
#
_entry.id   AF-A0A2G4GF88-F1
#
_cell.length_a   1.000
_cell.length_b   1.000
_cell.length_c   1.000
_cell.angle_alpha   90.00
_cell.angle_beta   90.00
_cell.angle_gamma   90.00
#
_symmetry.space_group_name_H-M   'P 1'
#
loop_
_entity.id
_entity.type
_entity.pdbx_description
1 polymer ?
#
loop_
_entity_poly.entity_id
_entity_poly.type
_entity_poly.pdbx_seq_one_letter_code
_entity_poly.pdbx_strand_id
1 'polypeptide(L)'
;MSRPPASVALVARTHGIVGATALASVLLLHFLTRGLERIEFGPRTYVITLGIGFAYCLAAALVWFGTPGGRLLSRVCSLLYLVRPQLGLHLLRIMASEEYRAHFTTTRPPAP
;
A
#
# COMPACT_ATOMS: atom_id res chain seq x y z
N MET A 1 1.09 17.09 -13.49
CA MET A 1 0.02 16.28 -12.85
C MET A 1 -0.44 17.00 -11.61
N SER A 2 -1.75 17.28 -11.49
CA SER A 2 -2.33 17.90 -10.30
C SER A 2 -2.10 17.01 -9.08
N ARG A 3 -1.73 17.59 -7.92
CA ARG A 3 -1.62 16.85 -6.66
C ARG A 3 -2.98 16.19 -6.35
N PRO A 4 -3.00 14.92 -5.90
CA PRO A 4 -4.25 14.29 -5.50
C PRO A 4 -4.80 14.98 -4.23
N PRO A 5 -6.11 14.80 -3.95
CA PRO A 5 -6.74 15.29 -2.73
C PRO A 5 -5.98 14.83 -1.47
N ALA A 6 -6.07 15.60 -0.38
CA ALA A 6 -5.30 15.32 0.84
C ALA A 6 -5.62 13.92 1.42
N SER A 7 -6.88 13.51 1.36
CA SER A 7 -7.35 12.17 1.76
C SER A 7 -6.67 11.05 0.96
N VAL A 8 -6.59 11.21 -0.35
CA VAL A 8 -5.92 10.26 -1.26
C VAL A 8 -4.42 10.24 -1.00
N ALA A 9 -3.80 11.41 -0.88
CA ALA A 9 -2.37 11.53 -0.63
C ALA A 9 -1.97 10.87 0.70
N LEU A 10 -2.78 11.02 1.75
CA LEU A 10 -2.55 10.36 3.03
C LEU A 10 -2.59 8.84 2.89
N VAL A 11 -3.66 8.28 2.34
CA VAL A 11 -3.82 6.82 2.18
C VAL A 11 -2.71 6.24 1.30
N ALA A 12 -2.39 6.89 0.17
CA ALA A 12 -1.31 6.47 -0.71
C ALA A 12 0.05 6.49 0.01
N ARG A 13 0.35 7.54 0.77
CA ARG A 13 1.60 7.62 1.55
C ARG A 13 1.66 6.55 2.63
N THR A 14 0.57 6.27 3.33
CA THR A 14 0.55 5.23 4.36
C THR A 14 0.86 3.87 3.74
N HIS A 15 0.20 3.51 2.64
CA HIS A 15 0.53 2.27 1.91
C HIS A 15 1.98 2.26 1.41
N GLY A 16 2.46 3.39 0.87
CA GLY A 16 3.82 3.51 0.35
C GLY A 16 4.88 3.33 1.43
N ILE A 17 4.70 3.95 2.61
CA ILE A 17 5.60 3.81 3.75
C ILE A 17 5.60 2.35 4.23
N VAL A 18 4.42 1.74 4.39
CA VAL A 18 4.32 0.34 4.85
C VAL A 18 4.98 -0.62 3.88
N GLY A 19 4.73 -0.46 2.57
CA GLY A 19 5.36 -1.27 1.52
C GLY A 19 6.87 -1.08 1.47
N ALA A 20 7.34 0.17 1.48
CA ALA A 20 8.77 0.49 1.46
C ALA A 20 9.49 -0.04 2.71
N THR A 21 8.90 0.11 3.90
CA THR A 21 9.44 -0.45 5.14
C THR A 21 9.50 -1.97 5.07
N ALA A 22 8.44 -2.65 4.61
CA ALA A 22 8.45 -4.10 4.47
C ALA A 22 9.57 -4.59 3.53
N LEU A 23 9.71 -3.97 2.36
CA LEU A 23 10.76 -4.32 1.40
C LEU A 23 12.16 -4.05 1.96
N ALA A 24 12.37 -2.89 2.60
CA ALA A 24 13.64 -2.55 3.23
C ALA A 24 13.99 -3.52 4.37
N SER A 25 13.01 -3.93 5.18
CA SER A 25 13.22 -4.92 6.24
C SER A 25 13.60 -6.29 5.69
N VAL A 26 12.95 -6.77 4.62
CA VAL A 26 13.33 -8.05 3.98
C VAL A 26 14.75 -7.98 3.42
N LEU A 27 15.09 -6.87 2.76
CA LEU A 27 16.43 -6.67 2.21
C LEU A 27 17.49 -6.63 3.31
N LEU A 28 17.22 -5.90 4.39
CA LEU A 28 18.11 -5.82 5.55
C LEU A 28 18.30 -7.21 6.19
N LEU A 29 17.21 -7.94 6.43
CA LEU A 29 17.28 -9.30 6.98
C LEU A 29 18.10 -10.22 6.08
N HIS A 30 17.84 -10.20 4.77
CA HIS A 30 18.63 -10.98 3.81
C HIS A 30 20.13 -10.67 3.91
N PHE A 31 20.52 -9.39 3.94
CA PHE A 31 21.93 -9.03 4.04
C PHE A 31 22.58 -9.43 5.35
N LEU A 32 21.84 -9.34 6.47
CA LEU A 32 22.35 -9.70 7.79
C LEU A 32 22.46 -11.22 7.99
N THR A 33 21.61 -12.02 7.35
CA THR A 33 21.55 -13.46 7.61
C THR A 33 22.12 -14.35 6.51
N ARG A 34 22.33 -13.85 5.29
CA ARG A 34 22.80 -14.67 4.14
C ARG A 34 24.12 -15.42 4.35
N GLY A 35 24.92 -15.04 5.34
CA GLY A 35 26.19 -15.70 5.68
C GLY A 35 26.15 -16.49 7.00
N LEU A 36 24.98 -16.62 7.64
CA LEU A 36 24.84 -17.33 8.90
C LEU A 36 24.42 -18.78 8.65
N GLU A 37 25.26 -19.74 9.05
CA GLU A 37 25.03 -21.18 8.82
C GLU A 37 23.80 -21.77 9.54
N ARG A 38 23.23 -21.04 10.51
CA ARG A 38 22.10 -21.51 11.34
C ARG A 38 20.78 -20.78 11.10
N ILE A 39 20.75 -19.78 10.22
CA ILE A 39 19.54 -18.99 9.94
C ILE A 39 19.25 -19.09 8.44
N GLU A 40 18.25 -19.88 8.09
CA GLU A 40 17.81 -20.04 6.70
C GLU A 40 16.35 -19.62 6.54
N PHE A 41 16.12 -18.68 5.63
CA PHE A 41 14.79 -18.31 5.19
C PHE A 41 14.49 -19.05 3.89
N GLY A 42 13.51 -19.96 3.92
CA GLY A 42 13.10 -20.69 2.72
C GLY A 42 12.59 -19.75 1.61
N PRO A 43 12.62 -20.17 0.33
CA PRO A 43 12.20 -19.33 -0.80
C PRO A 43 10.78 -18.77 -0.66
N ARG A 44 9.87 -19.54 -0.04
CA ARG A 44 8.48 -19.12 0.21
C ARG A 44 8.41 -17.89 1.11
N THR A 45 9.30 -17.76 2.10
CA THR A 45 9.34 -16.59 2.99
C THR A 45 9.63 -15.33 2.21
N TYR A 46 10.60 -15.36 1.29
CA TYR A 46 10.90 -14.22 0.42
C TYR A 46 9.74 -13.88 -0.51
N VAL A 47 9.14 -14.88 -1.16
CA VAL A 47 7.99 -14.66 -2.06
C VAL A 47 6.83 -13.99 -1.33
N ILE A 48 6.47 -14.48 -0.14
CA ILE A 48 5.37 -13.92 0.65
C ILE A 48 5.69 -12.49 1.11
N THR A 49 6.85 -12.29 1.72
CA THR A 49 7.21 -11.00 2.32
C THR A 49 7.45 -9.91 1.27
N LEU A 50 8.16 -10.22 0.18
CA LEU A 50 8.29 -9.32 -0.96
C LEU A 50 6.94 -9.08 -1.61
N GLY A 51 6.11 -10.11 -1.79
CA GLY A 51 4.77 -9.99 -2.36
C GLY A 51 3.90 -9.01 -1.58
N ILE A 52 3.92 -9.08 -0.24
CA ILE A 52 3.21 -8.13 0.63
C ILE A 52 3.76 -6.71 0.42
N GLY A 53 5.09 -6.52 0.48
CA GLY A 53 5.70 -5.21 0.29
C GLY A 53 5.37 -4.58 -1.07
N PHE A 54 5.44 -5.38 -2.15
CA PHE A 54 5.06 -4.95 -3.49
C PHE A 54 3.57 -4.65 -3.61
N ALA A 55 2.69 -5.46 -2.99
CA ALA A 55 1.26 -5.20 -2.99
C ALA A 55 0.92 -3.84 -2.36
N TYR A 56 1.60 -3.48 -1.26
CA TYR A 56 1.44 -2.17 -0.64
C TYR A 56 1.96 -1.02 -1.51
N CYS A 57 3.13 -1.16 -2.13
CA CYS A 57 3.66 -0.17 -3.07
C CYS A 57 2.75 0.00 -4.29
N LEU A 58 2.21 -1.11 -4.81
CA LEU A 58 1.25 -1.10 -5.91
C LEU A 58 -0.05 -0.40 -5.48
N ALA A 59 -0.58 -0.71 -4.29
CA ALA A 59 -1.74 -0.03 -3.75
C ALA A 59 -1.51 1.49 -3.65
N ALA A 60 -0.35 1.91 -3.14
CA ALA A 60 0.04 3.31 -3.05
C ALA A 60 0.01 4.01 -4.42
N ALA A 61 0.63 3.39 -5.44
CA ALA A 61 0.65 3.92 -6.79
C ALA A 61 -0.75 3.99 -7.40
N LEU A 62 -1.51 2.89 -7.33
CA LEU A 62 -2.86 2.81 -7.89
C LEU A 62 -3.84 3.79 -7.23
N VAL A 63 -3.70 4.04 -5.92
CA VAL A 63 -4.45 5.06 -5.18
C VAL A 63 -4.05 6.46 -5.61
N TRP A 64 -2.75 6.72 -5.71
CA TRP A 64 -2.23 8.02 -6.16
C TRP A 64 -2.79 8.41 -7.54
N PHE A 65 -2.79 7.47 -8.48
CA PHE A 65 -3.28 7.68 -9.84
C PHE A 65 -4.80 7.54 -10.01
N GLY A 66 -5.55 7.19 -8.95
CA GLY A 66 -7.01 7.12 -9.00
C GLY A 66 -7.55 5.98 -9.87
N THR A 67 -6.81 4.88 -9.99
CA THR A 67 -7.24 3.73 -10.80
C THR A 67 -8.34 2.92 -10.10
N PRO A 68 -9.35 2.38 -10.80
CA PRO A 68 -10.42 1.61 -10.17
C PRO A 68 -9.93 0.45 -9.30
N GLY A 69 -8.88 -0.26 -9.74
CA GLY A 69 -8.23 -1.33 -8.99
C GLY A 69 -7.58 -0.86 -7.69
N GLY A 70 -7.10 0.40 -7.63
CA GLY A 70 -6.51 1.00 -6.44
C GLY A 70 -7.46 1.06 -5.25
N ARG A 71 -8.76 1.27 -5.50
CA ARG A 71 -9.77 1.31 -4.43
C ARG A 71 -9.96 -0.04 -3.75
N LEU A 72 -10.04 -1.12 -4.55
CA LEU A 72 -10.18 -2.48 -4.04
C LEU A 72 -8.92 -2.92 -3.29
N LEU A 73 -7.76 -2.75 -3.92
CA LEU A 73 -6.49 -3.17 -3.33
C LEU A 73 -6.19 -2.40 -2.03
N SER A 74 -6.46 -1.09 -2.00
CA SER A 74 -6.35 -0.27 -0.79
C SER A 74 -7.21 -0.81 0.36
N ARG A 75 -8.43 -1.31 0.09
CA ARG A 75 -9.29 -1.90 1.14
C ARG A 75 -8.70 -3.18 1.72
N VAL A 76 -8.17 -4.05 0.87
CA VAL A 76 -7.51 -5.29 1.29
C VAL A 76 -6.29 -4.95 2.16
N CYS A 77 -5.43 -4.05 1.69
CA CYS A 77 -4.26 -3.58 2.44
C CYS A 77 -4.62 -2.94 3.79
N SER A 78 -5.76 -2.25 3.90
CA SER A 78 -6.19 -1.63 5.16
C SER A 78 -6.66 -2.63 6.22
N LEU A 79 -6.94 -3.89 5.88
CA LEU A 79 -7.31 -4.92 6.87
C LEU A 79 -6.18 -5.17 7.87
N LEU A 80 -4.92 -5.16 7.40
CA LEU A 80 -3.77 -5.34 8.28
C LEU A 80 -3.56 -4.16 9.23
N TYR A 81 -4.08 -2.97 8.91
CA TYR A 81 -4.04 -1.83 9.82
C TYR A 81 -5.00 -1.96 11.00
N LEU A 82 -5.95 -2.91 10.99
CA LEU A 82 -6.83 -3.17 12.13
C LEU A 82 -6.09 -3.71 13.36
N VAL A 83 -4.87 -4.25 13.17
CA VAL A 83 -3.95 -4.56 14.28
C VAL A 83 -3.62 -3.31 15.11
N ARG A 84 -3.70 -2.12 14.49
CA ARG A 84 -3.61 -0.80 15.12
C ARG A 84 -4.98 -0.09 14.98
N PRO A 85 -5.97 -0.39 15.83
CA PRO A 85 -7.38 -0.07 15.57
C PRO A 85 -7.65 1.42 15.32
N GLN A 86 -6.95 2.32 16.02
CA GLN A 86 -7.07 3.76 15.81
C GLN A 86 -6.67 4.18 14.38
N LEU A 87 -5.56 3.64 13.87
CA LEU A 87 -5.08 3.90 12.51
C LEU A 87 -5.99 3.26 11.47
N GLY A 88 -6.32 1.98 11.65
CA GLY A 88 -7.16 1.22 10.73
C GLY A 88 -8.55 1.85 10.55
N LEU A 89 -9.23 2.19 11.64
CA LEU A 89 -10.55 2.83 11.58
C LEU A 89 -10.47 4.23 10.98
N HIS A 90 -9.43 5.01 11.28
CA HIS A 90 -9.24 6.33 10.69
C HIS A 90 -9.09 6.26 9.17
N LEU A 91 -8.24 5.36 8.66
CA LEU A 91 -8.05 5.17 7.23
C LEU A 91 -9.32 4.65 6.55
N LEU A 92 -10.05 3.71 7.17
CA LEU A 92 -11.31 3.22 6.63
C LEU A 92 -12.38 4.32 6.54
N ARG A 93 -12.44 5.23 7.52
CA ARG A 93 -13.33 6.40 7.47
C ARG A 93 -12.95 7.34 6.33
N ILE A 94 -11.66 7.61 6.15
CA ILE A 94 -11.18 8.42 5.01
C ILE A 94 -11.55 7.74 3.69
N MET A 95 -11.34 6.43 3.58
CA MET A 95 -11.66 5.68 2.37
C MET A 95 -13.17 5.57 2.07
N ALA A 96 -14.01 5.84 3.08
CA ALA A 96 -15.45 5.93 2.93
C ALA A 96 -15.93 7.33 2.50
N SER A 97 -15.08 8.35 2.59
CA SER A 97 -15.44 9.73 2.22
C SER A 97 -15.74 9.87 0.73
N GLU A 98 -16.61 10.82 0.39
CA GLU A 98 -16.95 11.11 -1.01
C GLU A 98 -15.74 11.62 -1.79
N GLU A 99 -14.91 12.48 -1.18
CA GLU A 99 -13.68 12.99 -1.79
C GLU A 99 -12.74 11.85 -2.21
N TYR A 100 -12.52 10.87 -1.32
CA TYR A 100 -11.69 9.71 -1.64
C TYR A 100 -12.32 8.86 -2.74
N ARG A 101 -13.63 8.62 -2.69
CA ARG A 101 -14.33 7.80 -3.70
C ARG A 101 -14.34 8.45 -5.07
N ALA A 102 -14.55 9.76 -5.15
CA ALA A 102 -14.62 10.54 -6.37
C ALA A 102 -13.31 10.47 -7.19
N HIS A 103 -12.17 10.38 -6.50
CA HIS A 103 -10.85 10.25 -7.14
C HIS A 103 -10.71 9.02 -8.05
N PHE A 104 -11.50 7.96 -7.80
CA PHE A 104 -11.47 6.72 -8.59
C PHE A 104 -12.51 6.64 -9.70
N THR A 105 -13.43 7.59 -9.74
CA THR A 105 -14.56 7.61 -10.68
C THR A 105 -14.38 8.61 -11.81
N THR A 106 -13.32 9.43 -11.79
CA THR A 106 -13.03 10.41 -12.84
C THR A 106 -12.60 9.70 -14.13
N THR A 107 -13.57 9.18 -14.88
CA THR A 107 -13.44 9.06 -16.33
C THR A 107 -13.15 10.46 -16.86
N ARG A 108 -11.95 10.64 -17.40
CA ARG A 108 -11.55 11.83 -18.17
C ARG A 108 -12.71 12.23 -19.09
N PRO A 109 -13.25 13.46 -19.04
CA PRO A 109 -14.20 13.89 -20.06
C PRO A 109 -13.52 13.73 -21.43
N PRO A 110 -14.24 13.28 -22.48
CA PRO A 110 -13.67 13.20 -23.82
C PRO A 110 -13.13 14.59 -24.19
N ALA A 111 -11.94 14.62 -24.80
CA ALA A 111 -11.36 15.86 -25.28
C ALA A 111 -12.33 16.51 -26.30
N PRO A 112 -12.44 17.85 -26.33
CA PRO A 112 -13.29 18.55 -27.29
C PRO A 112 -12.87 18.29 -28.74
#